data_AF-A0A9F2WKZ5-F1
#
_entry.id   AF-A0A9F2WKZ5-F1
#
_cell.length_a   1.000
_cell.length_b   1.000
_cell.length_c   1.000
_cell.angle_alpha   90.00
_cell.angle_beta   90.00
_cell.angle_gamma   90.00
#
_symmetry.space_group_name_H-M   'P 1'
#
loop_
_entity.id
_entity.type
_entity.pdbx_description
1 polymer ?
#
loop_
_entity_poly.entity_id
_entity_poly.type
_entity_poly.pdbx_seq_one_letter_code
_entity_poly.pdbx_strand_id
1 'polypeptide(L)'
;METEKLLTSVNSYGSQDGDMRPALGPTAFQPEEEEFRRRLKYYFMSPCDKFRAKGRKPFKLVLQVIKILIVTIQLIFFGLSNQMVVTFKEENTITFKHLFLKDYADGSEDTHAVYTQADVYDHIFHAVEKYLAIPNETIGRYAYVRPGNANRSALMLCQQYYRKGRIDPANDTFNIDPKVITECLGVDPPEKIPPPSELERKPADLASDHSYRNFTLKFYKLINVTIDFKLKAINIQTIINNEIPDCYTFSITITFDNKAHSGRVKIHLDNKVDIQECKNPNVSGRGTSELQGEEHGTSISLLP
;
A
#
# COMPACT_ATOMS: atom_id res chain seq x y z
N MET A 1 6.75 10.84 59.97
CA MET A 1 6.59 9.38 59.85
C MET A 1 7.18 9.00 58.49
N GLU A 2 8.12 8.07 58.31
CA GLU A 2 9.00 7.25 59.17
C GLU A 2 10.22 6.94 58.27
N THR A 3 11.46 7.35 58.59
CA THR A 3 12.56 6.52 59.17
C THR A 3 12.96 5.24 58.43
N GLU A 4 14.29 4.97 58.44
CA GLU A 4 15.00 3.77 57.93
C GLU A 4 15.19 3.68 56.40
N LYS A 5 16.23 3.06 55.81
CA LYS A 5 17.47 2.33 56.21
C LYS A 5 18.50 2.62 55.08
N LEU A 6 19.83 2.61 55.18
CA LEU A 6 20.82 2.33 56.25
C LEU A 6 22.18 2.98 55.84
N LEU A 7 23.18 3.03 56.74
CA LEU A 7 24.61 3.23 56.40
C LEU A 7 25.40 2.01 56.91
N THR A 8 26.01 1.24 56.01
CA THR A 8 26.93 0.14 56.38
C THR A 8 28.27 0.34 55.70
N SER A 9 29.26 0.72 56.50
CA SER A 9 30.68 0.66 56.11
C SER A 9 31.14 -0.79 56.18
N VAL A 10 31.51 -1.38 55.06
CA VAL A 10 32.11 -2.73 55.01
C VAL A 10 33.62 -2.60 55.01
N ASN A 11 34.21 -2.54 56.22
CA ASN A 11 35.63 -2.84 56.40
C ASN A 11 35.75 -4.32 56.78
N SER A 12 36.36 -5.11 55.91
CA SER A 12 36.70 -6.51 56.19
C SER A 12 38.14 -6.76 55.78
N TYR A 13 39.01 -6.98 56.76
CA TYR A 13 39.79 -8.20 56.97
C TYR A 13 40.88 -7.90 58.01
N GLY A 14 40.98 -8.74 59.04
CA GLY A 14 42.08 -8.69 59.99
C GLY A 14 43.09 -9.82 59.72
N SER A 15 44.36 -9.55 59.98
CA SER A 15 45.27 -10.49 60.64
C SER A 15 46.41 -9.71 61.32
N GLN A 16 47.08 -10.37 62.27
CA GLN A 16 48.18 -9.85 63.10
C GLN A 16 49.41 -9.50 62.21
N ASP A 17 50.29 -8.55 62.56
CA ASP A 17 51.22 -8.60 63.70
C ASP A 17 51.97 -7.26 63.93
N GLY A 18 52.61 -7.13 65.09
CA GLY A 18 53.94 -6.50 65.22
C GLY A 18 54.10 -4.97 65.09
N ASP A 19 53.87 -4.28 66.21
CA ASP A 19 54.66 -3.19 66.83
C ASP A 19 55.41 -2.08 66.01
N MET A 20 55.69 -0.97 66.71
CA MET A 20 56.55 0.17 66.36
C MET A 20 55.99 1.21 65.36
N ARG A 21 55.47 2.31 65.92
CA ARG A 21 55.35 3.59 65.21
C ARG A 21 56.74 4.12 64.82
N PRO A 22 56.84 4.84 63.70
CA PRO A 22 57.01 6.29 63.86
C PRO A 22 55.89 7.09 63.18
N ALA A 23 55.73 8.34 63.60
CA ALA A 23 54.70 9.23 63.08
C ALA A 23 54.92 9.53 61.60
N LEU A 24 53.96 9.13 60.76
CA LEU A 24 53.79 9.71 59.43
C LEU A 24 52.69 10.78 59.51
N GLY A 25 52.98 11.95 58.94
CA GLY A 25 52.03 13.07 58.88
C GLY A 25 50.78 12.75 58.04
N PRO A 26 49.85 13.72 57.87
CA PRO A 26 48.64 13.48 57.11
C PRO A 26 48.98 12.94 55.73
N THR A 27 48.27 11.87 55.33
CA THR A 27 48.31 11.27 53.99
C THR A 27 48.45 12.37 52.95
N ALA A 28 49.50 12.30 52.14
CA ALA A 28 49.71 13.24 51.05
C ALA A 28 48.47 13.23 50.14
N PHE A 29 47.62 14.25 50.27
CA PHE A 29 46.52 14.52 49.35
C PHE A 29 47.17 14.77 47.99
N GLN A 30 47.23 13.73 47.15
CA GLN A 30 47.91 13.83 45.88
C GLN A 30 47.14 14.82 45.00
N PRO A 31 47.77 15.94 44.56
CA PRO A 31 47.05 16.98 43.82
C PRO A 31 46.48 16.45 42.49
N GLU A 32 47.09 15.39 41.95
CA GLU A 32 46.63 14.69 40.75
C GLU A 32 45.27 14.00 40.96
N GLU A 33 45.07 13.28 42.06
CA GLU A 33 43.77 12.65 42.38
C GLU A 33 42.67 13.70 42.52
N GLU A 34 42.97 14.84 43.15
CA GLU A 34 42.03 15.95 43.24
C GLU A 34 41.71 16.56 41.86
N GLU A 35 42.70 16.71 40.99
CA GLU A 35 42.46 17.22 39.63
C GLU A 35 41.62 16.24 38.80
N PHE A 36 41.94 14.95 38.85
CA PHE A 36 41.13 13.90 38.22
C PHE A 36 39.70 13.88 38.78
N ARG A 37 39.52 13.96 40.10
CA ARG A 37 38.18 14.02 40.74
C ARG A 37 37.40 15.26 40.29
N ARG A 38 38.06 16.42 40.14
CA ARG A 38 37.45 17.66 39.62
C ARG A 38 37.10 17.56 38.13
N ARG A 39 37.98 16.99 37.30
CA ARG A 39 37.73 16.74 35.86
C ARG A 39 36.58 15.75 35.65
N LEU A 40 36.53 14.66 36.43
CA LEU A 40 35.48 13.64 36.38
C LEU A 40 34.14 14.21 36.83
N LYS A 41 34.11 14.94 37.97
CA LYS A 41 32.90 15.65 38.43
C LYS A 41 32.41 16.65 37.38
N TYR A 42 33.30 17.43 36.76
CA TYR A 42 32.93 18.31 35.65
C TYR A 42 32.41 17.53 34.43
N TYR A 43 32.92 16.34 34.11
CA TYR A 43 32.41 15.53 33.00
C TYR A 43 30.99 15.03 33.25
N PHE A 44 30.63 14.64 34.48
CA PHE A 44 29.30 14.16 34.85
C PHE A 44 28.28 15.26 35.26
N MET A 45 28.71 16.51 35.51
CA MET A 45 27.80 17.63 35.76
C MET A 45 26.84 17.91 34.59
N SER A 46 25.66 18.48 34.87
CA SER A 46 24.66 18.74 33.83
C SER A 46 25.16 19.77 32.80
N PRO A 47 24.63 19.78 31.56
CA PRO A 47 25.00 20.77 30.55
C PRO A 47 24.75 22.22 31.00
N CYS A 48 23.69 22.45 31.78
CA CYS A 48 23.35 23.76 32.34
C CYS A 48 24.38 24.21 33.40
N ASP A 49 24.80 23.29 34.28
CA ASP A 49 25.82 23.59 35.29
C ASP A 49 27.19 23.85 34.65
N LYS A 50 27.55 23.10 33.60
CA LYS A 50 28.77 23.34 32.79
C LYS A 50 28.77 24.73 32.15
N PHE A 51 27.62 25.17 31.63
CA PHE A 51 27.49 26.52 31.08
C PHE A 51 27.61 27.58 32.18
N ARG A 52 26.97 27.38 33.34
CA ARG A 52 27.03 28.30 34.48
C ARG A 52 28.42 28.39 35.12
N ALA A 53 29.17 27.29 35.15
CA ALA A 53 30.48 27.21 35.82
C ALA A 53 31.67 27.65 34.94
N LYS A 54 31.56 27.61 33.60
CA LYS A 54 32.67 27.95 32.67
C LYS A 54 32.28 28.78 31.45
N GLY A 55 31.03 29.24 31.32
CA GLY A 55 30.56 30.08 30.20
C GLY A 55 30.58 29.42 28.81
N ARG A 56 30.91 28.13 28.70
CA ARG A 56 31.05 27.44 27.41
C ARG A 56 29.69 27.19 26.78
N LYS A 57 29.30 28.04 25.82
CA LYS A 57 28.03 27.98 25.07
C LYS A 57 27.66 26.52 24.69
N PRO A 58 26.47 26.02 25.07
CA PRO A 58 26.12 24.59 24.95
C PRO A 58 25.63 24.25 23.53
N PHE A 59 26.47 24.47 22.51
CA PHE A 59 26.13 24.23 21.10
C PHE A 59 25.59 22.82 20.83
N LYS A 60 26.09 21.80 21.54
CA LYS A 60 25.59 20.41 21.44
C LYS A 60 24.11 20.27 21.83
N LEU A 61 23.64 21.03 22.84
CA LEU A 61 22.25 21.02 23.28
C LEU A 61 21.37 21.79 22.29
N VAL A 62 21.83 22.95 21.80
CA VAL A 62 21.13 23.73 20.77
C VAL A 62 20.95 22.90 19.49
N LEU A 63 21.99 22.19 19.04
CA LEU A 63 21.90 21.28 17.88
C LEU A 63 20.94 20.12 18.11
N GLN A 64 20.80 19.60 19.34
CA GLN A 64 19.82 18.57 19.67
C GLN A 64 18.38 19.11 19.59
N VAL A 65 18.12 20.32 20.10
CA VAL A 65 16.80 20.97 19.99
C VAL A 65 16.44 21.27 18.53
N ILE A 66 17.38 21.82 17.76
CA ILE A 66 17.19 22.07 16.32
C ILE A 66 16.94 20.76 15.57
N LYS A 67 17.68 19.68 15.88
CA LYS A 67 17.45 18.36 15.26
C LYS A 67 16.03 17.86 15.55
N ILE A 68 15.53 17.97 16.78
CA ILE A 68 14.17 17.56 17.14
C ILE A 68 13.14 18.37 16.33
N LEU A 69 13.32 19.69 16.22
CA LEU A 69 12.44 20.55 15.44
C LEU A 69 12.45 20.21 13.95
N ILE A 70 13.62 19.97 13.34
CA ILE A 70 13.72 19.59 11.93
C ILE A 70 13.08 18.22 11.69
N VAL A 71 13.38 17.22 12.52
CA VAL A 71 12.84 15.85 12.36
C VAL A 71 11.32 15.82 12.56
N THR A 72 10.78 16.58 13.51
CA THR A 72 9.32 16.67 13.71
C THR A 72 8.63 17.35 12.53
N ILE A 73 9.18 18.44 11.99
CA ILE A 73 8.65 19.09 10.78
C ILE A 73 8.70 18.14 9.57
N GLN A 74 9.83 17.45 9.35
CA GLN A 74 9.97 16.46 8.27
C GLN A 74 8.94 15.34 8.38
N LEU A 75 8.71 14.83 9.60
CA LEU A 75 7.72 13.77 9.86
C LEU A 75 6.28 14.23 9.58
N ILE A 76 5.94 15.48 9.92
CA ILE A 76 4.61 16.06 9.62
C ILE A 76 4.39 16.17 8.11
N PHE A 77 5.34 16.73 7.36
CA PHE A 77 5.21 16.83 5.89
C PHE A 77 5.10 15.45 5.23
N PHE A 78 5.92 14.49 5.67
CA PHE A 78 5.84 13.10 5.20
C PHE A 78 4.48 12.46 5.53
N GLY A 79 3.94 12.70 6.73
CA GLY A 79 2.62 12.21 7.14
C GLY A 79 1.49 12.73 6.24
N LEU A 80 1.46 14.04 5.97
CA LEU A 80 0.43 14.67 5.14
C LEU A 80 0.45 14.18 3.68
N SER A 81 1.65 14.03 3.10
CA SER A 81 1.80 13.51 1.73
C SER A 81 1.31 12.06 1.62
N ASN A 82 1.75 11.18 2.52
CA ASN A 82 1.28 9.78 2.54
C ASN A 82 -0.23 9.66 2.81
N GLN A 83 -0.79 10.53 3.66
CA GLN A 83 -2.23 10.51 3.96
C GLN A 83 -3.07 10.71 2.69
N MET A 84 -2.72 11.66 1.81
CA MET A 84 -3.48 11.87 0.56
C MET A 84 -3.44 10.65 -0.36
N VAL A 85 -2.28 10.02 -0.50
CA VAL A 85 -2.10 8.80 -1.32
C VAL A 85 -2.93 7.64 -0.77
N VAL A 86 -2.94 7.46 0.55
CA VAL A 86 -3.73 6.44 1.23
C VAL A 86 -5.23 6.70 1.06
N THR A 87 -5.72 7.91 1.32
CA THR A 87 -7.13 8.27 1.12
C THR A 87 -7.57 8.04 -0.33
N PHE A 88 -6.79 8.50 -1.33
CA PHE A 88 -7.15 8.26 -2.74
C PHE A 88 -7.24 6.77 -3.08
N LYS A 89 -6.33 5.95 -2.55
CA LYS A 89 -6.39 4.49 -2.70
C LYS A 89 -7.64 3.90 -2.02
N GLU A 90 -7.96 4.31 -0.80
CA GLU A 90 -9.07 3.77 -0.01
C GLU A 90 -10.42 4.13 -0.64
N GLU A 91 -10.65 5.39 -0.99
CA GLU A 91 -11.87 5.86 -1.67
C GLU A 91 -12.12 5.15 -3.01
N ASN A 92 -11.07 4.95 -3.82
CA ASN A 92 -11.19 4.16 -5.06
C ASN A 92 -11.48 2.69 -4.76
N THR A 93 -10.91 2.11 -3.70
CA THR A 93 -11.15 0.72 -3.32
C THR A 93 -12.60 0.50 -2.85
N ILE A 94 -13.16 1.43 -2.08
CA ILE A 94 -14.58 1.43 -1.69
C ILE A 94 -15.46 1.57 -2.94
N THR A 95 -15.13 2.52 -3.82
CA THR A 95 -15.83 2.70 -5.12
C THR A 95 -15.85 1.41 -5.95
N PHE A 96 -14.72 0.70 -6.02
CA PHE A 96 -14.65 -0.58 -6.75
C PHE A 96 -15.48 -1.70 -6.08
N LYS A 97 -15.58 -1.73 -4.75
CA LYS A 97 -16.47 -2.68 -4.06
C LYS A 97 -17.93 -2.41 -4.45
N HIS A 98 -18.41 -1.18 -4.32
CA HIS A 98 -19.78 -0.79 -4.72
C HIS A 98 -20.06 -0.95 -6.22
N LEU A 99 -19.05 -0.84 -7.09
CA LEU A 99 -19.22 -0.95 -8.54
C LEU A 99 -19.22 -2.40 -9.06
N PHE A 100 -18.39 -3.28 -8.51
CA PHE A 100 -18.19 -4.64 -9.05
C PHE A 100 -18.76 -5.75 -8.17
N LEU A 101 -18.98 -5.52 -6.88
CA LEU A 101 -19.62 -6.48 -5.98
C LEU A 101 -21.12 -6.18 -5.93
N LYS A 102 -21.91 -7.05 -6.58
CA LYS A 102 -23.38 -6.98 -6.57
C LYS A 102 -23.89 -6.99 -5.12
N ASP A 103 -24.83 -6.10 -4.81
CA ASP A 103 -25.49 -6.01 -3.49
C ASP A 103 -24.52 -5.84 -2.30
N TYR A 104 -23.35 -5.21 -2.51
CA TYR A 104 -22.40 -4.87 -1.45
C TYR A 104 -22.93 -3.77 -0.52
N ALA A 105 -22.58 -3.86 0.76
CA ALA A 105 -22.91 -2.86 1.78
C ALA A 105 -21.69 -2.55 2.65
N ASP A 106 -21.56 -1.30 3.08
CA ASP A 106 -20.42 -0.86 3.89
C ASP A 106 -20.34 -1.64 5.21
N GLY A 107 -19.14 -2.13 5.52
CA GLY A 107 -18.89 -2.98 6.69
C GLY A 107 -19.25 -4.46 6.53
N SER A 108 -19.79 -4.91 5.38
CA SER A 108 -20.12 -6.33 5.16
C SER A 108 -18.94 -7.20 4.68
N GLU A 109 -17.69 -6.75 4.79
CA GLU A 109 -16.56 -7.38 4.07
C GLU A 109 -16.31 -8.86 4.42
N ASP A 110 -16.27 -9.19 5.72
CA ASP A 110 -16.08 -10.58 6.18
C ASP A 110 -17.34 -11.47 6.02
N THR A 111 -18.50 -10.84 5.85
CA THR A 111 -19.80 -11.52 5.77
C THR A 111 -20.24 -11.76 4.32
N HIS A 112 -19.85 -10.89 3.38
CA HIS A 112 -20.27 -10.92 1.98
C HIS A 112 -19.95 -12.26 1.30
N ALA A 113 -21.01 -12.99 0.97
CA ALA A 113 -20.94 -14.36 0.50
C ALA A 113 -22.24 -14.77 -0.19
N VAL A 114 -22.15 -15.77 -1.07
CA VAL A 114 -23.28 -16.35 -1.80
C VAL A 114 -23.40 -17.84 -1.50
N TYR A 115 -24.62 -18.36 -1.68
CA TYR A 115 -25.02 -19.69 -1.19
C TYR A 115 -25.63 -20.59 -2.28
N THR A 116 -26.01 -20.05 -3.45
CA THR A 116 -26.48 -20.84 -4.59
C THR A 116 -25.54 -20.72 -5.79
N GLN A 117 -25.59 -21.72 -6.69
CA GLN A 117 -24.81 -21.71 -7.92
C GLN A 117 -25.26 -20.60 -8.88
N ALA A 118 -26.55 -20.25 -8.88
CA ALA A 118 -27.09 -19.15 -9.68
C ALA A 118 -26.52 -17.81 -9.20
N ASP A 119 -26.53 -17.55 -7.88
CA ASP A 119 -25.97 -16.32 -7.32
C ASP A 119 -24.49 -16.13 -7.68
N VAL A 120 -23.70 -17.21 -7.67
CA VAL A 120 -22.28 -17.15 -8.09
C VAL A 120 -22.14 -16.69 -9.53
N TYR A 121 -22.93 -17.24 -10.46
CA TYR A 121 -22.93 -16.80 -11.86
C TYR A 121 -23.39 -15.34 -12.00
N ASP A 122 -24.48 -14.96 -11.32
CA ASP A 122 -25.01 -13.60 -11.31
C ASP A 122 -23.97 -12.56 -10.86
N HIS A 123 -23.22 -12.85 -9.78
CA HIS A 123 -22.19 -11.95 -9.27
C HIS A 123 -20.98 -11.87 -10.21
N ILE A 124 -20.58 -12.99 -10.84
CA ILE A 124 -19.50 -13.01 -11.84
C ILE A 124 -19.89 -12.19 -13.07
N PHE A 125 -21.10 -12.41 -13.60
CA PHE A 125 -21.59 -11.69 -14.79
C PHE A 125 -21.80 -10.21 -14.50
N HIS A 126 -22.33 -9.85 -13.32
CA HIS A 126 -22.44 -8.46 -12.87
C HIS A 126 -21.08 -7.76 -12.87
N ALA A 127 -20.04 -8.37 -12.28
CA ALA A 127 -18.70 -7.80 -12.24
C ALA A 127 -18.11 -7.57 -13.65
N VAL A 128 -18.31 -8.52 -14.58
CA VAL A 128 -17.84 -8.41 -15.98
C VAL A 128 -18.64 -7.36 -16.76
N GLU A 129 -19.95 -7.30 -16.60
CA GLU A 129 -20.82 -6.30 -17.23
C GLU A 129 -20.48 -4.89 -16.74
N LYS A 130 -20.31 -4.72 -15.42
CA LYS A 130 -19.88 -3.45 -14.81
C LYS A 130 -18.49 -3.04 -15.26
N TYR A 131 -17.56 -3.99 -15.40
CA TYR A 131 -16.25 -3.73 -16.01
C TYR A 131 -16.38 -3.18 -17.44
N LEU A 132 -17.19 -3.80 -18.31
CA LEU A 132 -17.37 -3.35 -19.69
C LEU A 132 -18.09 -1.99 -19.79
N ALA A 133 -18.96 -1.68 -18.83
CA ALA A 133 -19.75 -0.45 -18.78
C ALA A 133 -19.03 0.76 -18.15
N ILE A 134 -17.80 0.59 -17.61
CA ILE A 134 -17.04 1.62 -16.88
C ILE A 134 -17.13 3.03 -17.54
N PRO A 135 -16.82 3.22 -18.84
CA PRO A 135 -16.78 4.56 -19.45
C PRO A 135 -18.10 5.33 -19.45
N ASN A 136 -19.23 4.62 -19.27
CA ASN A 136 -20.57 5.19 -19.38
C ASN A 136 -21.28 5.30 -18.01
N GLU A 137 -20.93 4.44 -17.05
CA GLU A 137 -21.60 4.39 -15.74
C GLU A 137 -20.80 5.03 -14.59
N THR A 138 -19.46 5.11 -14.67
CA THR A 138 -18.65 5.55 -13.51
C THR A 138 -18.46 7.06 -13.45
N ILE A 139 -18.57 7.61 -12.24
CA ILE A 139 -18.24 9.03 -11.94
C ILE A 139 -16.73 9.26 -12.07
N GLY A 140 -15.91 8.31 -11.63
CA GLY A 140 -14.45 8.35 -11.78
C GLY A 140 -14.00 8.08 -13.21
N ARG A 141 -12.97 8.80 -13.68
CA ARG A 141 -12.43 8.61 -15.03
C ARG A 141 -11.37 7.52 -15.07
N TYR A 142 -11.80 6.30 -15.34
CA TYR A 142 -10.93 5.12 -15.46
C TYR A 142 -10.59 4.79 -16.92
N ALA A 143 -9.37 4.30 -17.14
CA ALA A 143 -8.91 3.79 -18.43
C ALA A 143 -8.46 2.33 -18.33
N TYR A 144 -8.91 1.49 -19.25
CA TYR A 144 -8.51 0.08 -19.31
C TYR A 144 -7.02 -0.08 -19.62
N VAL A 145 -6.36 -1.04 -18.96
CA VAL A 145 -4.98 -1.43 -19.27
C VAL A 145 -4.98 -2.76 -20.02
N ARG A 146 -4.72 -2.72 -21.33
CA ARG A 146 -4.42 -3.92 -22.11
C ARG A 146 -2.96 -4.34 -21.84
N PRO A 147 -2.69 -5.62 -21.53
CA PRO A 147 -1.32 -6.10 -21.41
C PRO A 147 -0.63 -6.10 -22.79
N GLY A 148 0.66 -5.78 -22.84
CA GLY A 148 1.41 -5.69 -24.11
C GLY A 148 1.63 -7.01 -24.87
N ASN A 149 1.18 -8.14 -24.31
CA ASN A 149 1.24 -9.45 -24.93
C ASN A 149 -0.11 -9.76 -25.58
N ALA A 150 -0.16 -9.90 -26.90
CA ALA A 150 -1.38 -10.18 -27.67
C ALA A 150 -2.16 -11.43 -27.22
N ASN A 151 -1.55 -12.33 -26.44
CA ASN A 151 -2.15 -13.55 -25.90
C ASN A 151 -2.80 -13.36 -24.51
N ARG A 152 -3.04 -12.12 -24.07
CA ARG A 152 -3.74 -11.81 -22.81
C ARG A 152 -4.75 -10.69 -23.01
N SER A 153 -5.96 -10.90 -22.51
CA SER A 153 -7.01 -9.89 -22.47
C SER A 153 -6.83 -8.90 -21.31
N ALA A 154 -7.54 -7.78 -21.35
CA ALA A 154 -7.54 -6.75 -20.30
C ALA A 154 -8.24 -7.19 -19.01
N LEU A 155 -9.24 -8.07 -19.10
CA LEU A 155 -9.84 -8.80 -17.98
C LEU A 155 -9.64 -10.31 -18.18
N MET A 156 -9.31 -11.02 -17.11
CA MET A 156 -9.18 -12.46 -17.08
C MET A 156 -10.14 -13.05 -16.03
N LEU A 157 -11.07 -13.89 -16.47
CA LEU A 157 -11.95 -14.70 -15.62
C LEU A 157 -11.34 -16.10 -15.49
N CYS A 158 -10.81 -16.45 -14.31
CA CYS A 158 -10.12 -17.71 -14.07
C CYS A 158 -10.85 -18.55 -13.02
N GLN A 159 -11.01 -19.85 -13.26
CA GLN A 159 -11.40 -20.83 -12.22
C GLN A 159 -10.22 -21.72 -11.87
N GLN A 160 -10.04 -22.01 -10.57
CA GLN A 160 -9.10 -23.03 -10.11
C GLN A 160 -9.88 -24.20 -9.52
N TYR A 161 -9.54 -25.42 -9.92
CA TYR A 161 -10.23 -26.63 -9.46
C TYR A 161 -9.28 -27.82 -9.33
N TYR A 162 -9.65 -28.79 -8.49
CA TYR A 162 -8.89 -30.04 -8.34
C TYR A 162 -8.98 -30.90 -9.61
N ARG A 163 -7.86 -31.49 -10.03
CA ARG A 163 -7.81 -32.33 -11.25
C ARG A 163 -8.85 -33.44 -11.24
N LYS A 164 -8.98 -34.13 -10.09
CA LYS A 164 -10.09 -35.03 -9.76
C LYS A 164 -10.70 -34.57 -8.44
N GLY A 165 -12.01 -34.66 -8.33
CA GLY A 165 -12.75 -34.34 -7.11
C GLY A 165 -14.11 -35.00 -7.17
N ARG A 166 -14.14 -36.34 -7.14
CA ARG A 166 -15.38 -37.09 -6.99
C ARG A 166 -15.65 -37.20 -5.50
N ILE A 167 -16.70 -36.55 -5.02
CA ILE A 167 -17.13 -36.57 -3.63
C ILE A 167 -18.57 -37.07 -3.66
N ASP A 168 -18.85 -38.13 -2.91
CA ASP A 168 -20.17 -38.76 -2.84
C ASP A 168 -20.57 -38.94 -1.36
N PRO A 169 -21.19 -37.91 -0.75
CA PRO A 169 -21.59 -37.95 0.66
C PRO A 169 -22.68 -38.98 0.96
N ALA A 170 -23.42 -39.48 -0.03
CA ALA A 170 -24.45 -40.50 0.19
C ALA A 170 -23.86 -41.89 0.43
N ASN A 171 -22.61 -42.11 -0.01
CA ASN A 171 -21.87 -43.37 0.13
C ASN A 171 -20.62 -43.22 1.02
N ASP A 172 -20.43 -42.08 1.68
CA ASP A 172 -19.22 -41.73 2.47
C ASP A 172 -17.88 -41.91 1.71
N THR A 173 -17.88 -41.74 0.38
CA THR A 173 -16.67 -41.94 -0.45
C THR A 173 -16.17 -40.65 -1.11
N PHE A 174 -14.85 -40.55 -1.27
CA PHE A 174 -14.21 -39.48 -2.02
C PHE A 174 -12.98 -39.98 -2.79
N ASN A 175 -12.68 -39.33 -3.92
CA ASN A 175 -11.48 -39.53 -4.73
C ASN A 175 -11.03 -38.18 -5.29
N ILE A 176 -9.99 -37.62 -4.69
CA ILE A 176 -9.47 -36.28 -4.95
C ILE A 176 -8.01 -36.38 -5.40
N ASP A 177 -7.69 -35.75 -6.54
CA ASP A 177 -6.31 -35.48 -6.97
C ASP A 177 -6.04 -34.00 -6.64
N PRO A 178 -5.23 -33.69 -5.61
CA PRO A 178 -5.05 -32.33 -5.11
C PRO A 178 -4.30 -31.42 -6.09
N LYS A 179 -3.84 -31.93 -7.25
CA LYS A 179 -3.26 -31.12 -8.30
C LYS A 179 -4.27 -30.09 -8.80
N VAL A 180 -3.98 -28.81 -8.56
CA VAL A 180 -4.77 -27.68 -9.05
C VAL A 180 -4.62 -27.55 -10.57
N ILE A 181 -5.74 -27.32 -11.25
CA ILE A 181 -5.82 -26.89 -12.65
C ILE A 181 -6.46 -25.51 -12.67
N THR A 182 -5.85 -24.59 -13.44
CA THR A 182 -6.39 -23.26 -13.70
C THR A 182 -6.89 -23.20 -15.14
N GLU A 183 -8.11 -22.71 -15.32
CA GLU A 183 -8.75 -22.50 -16.62
C GLU A 183 -9.24 -21.07 -16.67
N CYS A 184 -8.80 -20.30 -17.66
CA CYS A 184 -9.07 -18.87 -17.77
C CYS A 184 -9.70 -18.52 -19.11
N LEU A 185 -10.61 -17.55 -19.08
CA LEU A 185 -11.19 -16.89 -20.22
C LEU A 185 -10.80 -15.42 -20.22
N GLY A 186 -10.39 -14.91 -21.38
CA GLY A 186 -10.10 -13.49 -21.56
C GLY A 186 -11.37 -12.73 -21.99
N VAL A 187 -11.56 -11.52 -21.47
CA VAL A 187 -12.60 -10.58 -21.92
C VAL A 187 -11.92 -9.24 -22.19
N ASP A 188 -12.10 -8.70 -23.38
CA ASP A 188 -11.55 -7.41 -23.78
C ASP A 188 -12.64 -6.34 -23.90
N PRO A 189 -12.43 -5.14 -23.33
CA PRO A 189 -13.37 -4.04 -23.45
C PRO A 189 -13.39 -3.49 -24.88
N PRO A 190 -14.52 -2.92 -25.34
CA PRO A 190 -14.68 -2.43 -26.70
C PRO A 190 -13.59 -1.42 -27.08
N GLU A 191 -13.14 -1.49 -28.33
CA GLU A 191 -12.02 -0.69 -28.82
C GLU A 191 -12.44 0.74 -29.19
N LYS A 192 -12.65 1.54 -28.13
CA LYS A 192 -13.10 2.95 -28.15
C LYS A 192 -14.55 3.14 -28.62
N ILE A 193 -15.16 4.17 -28.08
CA ILE A 193 -16.30 4.83 -28.71
C ILE A 193 -15.73 5.54 -29.95
N PRO A 194 -16.23 5.28 -31.18
CA PRO A 194 -15.78 6.01 -32.36
C PRO A 194 -16.07 7.51 -32.21
N PRO A 195 -15.26 8.42 -32.80
CA PRO A 195 -15.68 9.82 -32.91
C PRO A 195 -17.03 9.89 -33.66
N PRO A 196 -17.89 10.90 -33.39
CA PRO A 196 -19.26 10.95 -33.94
C PRO A 196 -19.36 10.78 -35.47
N SER A 197 -18.30 11.16 -36.20
CA SER A 197 -18.15 11.06 -37.65
C SER A 197 -17.96 9.64 -38.23
N GLU A 198 -17.78 8.61 -37.39
CA GLU A 198 -17.60 7.22 -37.85
C GLU A 198 -18.82 6.32 -37.60
N LEU A 199 -19.82 6.80 -36.86
CA LEU A 199 -20.99 6.01 -36.44
C LEU A 199 -21.88 5.57 -37.63
N GLU A 200 -21.79 6.26 -38.77
CA GLU A 200 -22.66 6.02 -39.95
C GLU A 200 -22.12 4.99 -40.97
N ARG A 201 -20.90 4.45 -40.80
CA ARG A 201 -20.26 3.61 -41.86
C ARG A 201 -20.00 2.14 -41.54
N LYS A 202 -20.30 1.64 -40.34
CA LYS A 202 -20.20 0.20 -40.03
C LYS A 202 -21.55 -0.36 -39.61
N PRO A 203 -22.03 -1.44 -40.26
CA PRO A 203 -23.14 -2.25 -39.76
C PRO A 203 -22.85 -2.77 -38.34
N ALA A 204 -23.92 -3.13 -37.63
CA ALA A 204 -23.93 -3.38 -36.19
C ALA A 204 -23.30 -4.72 -35.75
N ASP A 205 -22.06 -5.01 -36.19
CA ASP A 205 -21.27 -6.17 -35.78
C ASP A 205 -20.39 -5.87 -34.52
N LEU A 206 -20.66 -4.75 -33.83
CA LEU A 206 -20.17 -4.49 -32.46
C LEU A 206 -20.97 -5.32 -31.43
N ALA A 207 -21.21 -6.60 -31.72
CA ALA A 207 -21.67 -7.55 -30.74
C ALA A 207 -20.53 -7.73 -29.71
N SER A 208 -20.71 -7.20 -28.51
CA SER A 208 -19.87 -7.53 -27.37
C SER A 208 -19.81 -9.05 -27.24
N ASP A 209 -18.61 -9.63 -27.32
CA ASP A 209 -18.46 -11.08 -27.26
C ASP A 209 -18.90 -11.59 -25.88
N HIS A 210 -20.14 -12.09 -25.81
CA HIS A 210 -20.71 -12.67 -24.60
C HIS A 210 -20.21 -14.10 -24.35
N SER A 211 -19.07 -14.51 -24.94
CA SER A 211 -18.37 -15.76 -24.65
C SER A 211 -18.18 -16.01 -23.14
N TYR A 212 -18.06 -14.94 -22.33
CA TYR A 212 -18.03 -15.03 -20.87
C TYR A 212 -19.26 -15.68 -20.23
N ARG A 213 -20.44 -15.59 -20.86
CA ARG A 213 -21.66 -16.27 -20.37
C ARG A 213 -21.61 -17.80 -20.56
N ASN A 214 -20.74 -18.30 -21.45
CA ASN A 214 -20.57 -19.74 -21.68
C ASN A 214 -19.56 -20.39 -20.70
N PHE A 215 -18.95 -19.61 -19.80
CA PHE A 215 -17.95 -20.11 -18.85
C PHE A 215 -18.58 -21.02 -17.80
N THR A 216 -18.30 -22.32 -17.86
CA THR A 216 -18.95 -23.33 -17.00
C THR A 216 -18.09 -23.68 -15.79
N LEU A 217 -18.59 -23.37 -14.58
CA LEU A 217 -17.93 -23.61 -13.30
C LEU A 217 -18.08 -25.05 -12.81
N LYS A 218 -16.97 -25.65 -12.38
CA LYS A 218 -16.92 -27.05 -11.90
C LYS A 218 -17.12 -27.15 -10.38
N PHE A 219 -18.22 -26.59 -9.86
CA PHE A 219 -18.52 -26.39 -8.42
C PHE A 219 -18.11 -27.54 -7.49
N TYR A 220 -18.43 -28.79 -7.85
CA TYR A 220 -18.14 -30.01 -7.11
C TYR A 220 -16.64 -30.26 -6.81
N LYS A 221 -15.75 -29.53 -7.49
CA LYS A 221 -14.29 -29.59 -7.32
C LYS A 221 -13.62 -28.21 -7.41
N LEU A 222 -14.41 -27.14 -7.35
CA LEU A 222 -13.99 -25.74 -7.51
C LEU A 222 -13.34 -25.22 -6.22
N ILE A 223 -12.12 -24.71 -6.32
CA ILE A 223 -11.36 -24.12 -5.20
C ILE A 223 -11.71 -22.64 -5.08
N ASN A 224 -11.61 -21.90 -6.17
CA ASN A 224 -12.02 -20.50 -6.28
C ASN A 224 -12.27 -20.07 -7.73
N VAL A 225 -12.85 -18.89 -7.89
CA VAL A 225 -12.86 -18.12 -9.14
C VAL A 225 -12.19 -16.77 -8.87
N THR A 226 -11.34 -16.29 -9.78
CA THR A 226 -10.78 -14.94 -9.76
C THR A 226 -11.20 -14.16 -11.01
N ILE A 227 -11.46 -12.87 -10.83
CA ILE A 227 -11.64 -11.90 -11.90
C ILE A 227 -10.53 -10.86 -11.76
N ASP A 228 -9.56 -10.91 -12.66
CA ASP A 228 -8.32 -10.14 -12.59
C ASP A 228 -8.28 -9.12 -13.74
N PHE A 229 -8.21 -7.82 -13.41
CA PHE A 229 -8.12 -6.74 -14.39
C PHE A 229 -7.34 -5.53 -13.87
N LYS A 230 -7.03 -4.59 -14.77
CA LYS A 230 -6.28 -3.38 -14.45
C LYS A 230 -6.96 -2.13 -14.99
N LEU A 231 -7.06 -1.11 -14.13
CA LEU A 231 -7.58 0.22 -14.44
C LEU A 231 -6.55 1.30 -14.12
N LYS A 232 -6.49 2.34 -14.94
CA LYS A 232 -5.72 3.56 -14.69
C LYS A 232 -6.62 4.72 -14.31
N ALA A 233 -6.18 5.53 -13.36
CA ALA A 233 -6.77 6.82 -13.01
C ALA A 233 -5.68 7.87 -12.78
N ILE A 234 -6.07 9.13 -12.69
CA ILE A 234 -5.18 10.26 -12.36
C ILE A 234 -5.70 10.91 -11.08
N ASN A 235 -4.83 11.09 -10.07
CA ASN A 235 -5.25 11.75 -8.85
C ASN A 235 -5.20 13.28 -9.01
N ILE A 236 -6.32 13.85 -9.46
CA ILE A 236 -6.48 15.29 -9.66
C ILE A 236 -6.55 16.12 -8.36
N GLN A 237 -6.69 15.48 -7.18
CA GLN A 237 -6.76 16.18 -5.89
C GLN A 237 -5.44 16.89 -5.55
N THR A 238 -4.31 16.34 -6.00
CA THR A 238 -2.96 16.91 -5.85
C THR A 238 -2.82 18.34 -6.40
N ILE A 239 -3.57 18.68 -7.46
CA ILE A 239 -3.56 20.01 -8.08
C ILE A 239 -3.98 21.10 -7.08
N ILE A 240 -4.90 20.78 -6.16
CA ILE A 240 -5.37 21.68 -5.11
C ILE A 240 -4.22 22.10 -4.19
N ASN A 241 -3.25 21.21 -3.97
CA ASN A 241 -2.06 21.45 -3.16
C ASN A 241 -0.85 21.95 -3.99
N ASN A 242 -1.08 22.37 -5.23
CA ASN A 242 -0.05 22.79 -6.20
C ASN A 242 1.00 21.71 -6.54
N GLU A 243 0.67 20.44 -6.32
CA GLU A 243 1.47 19.28 -6.70
C GLU A 243 1.04 18.75 -8.09
N ILE A 244 1.93 18.02 -8.76
CA ILE A 244 1.64 17.41 -10.07
C ILE A 244 0.87 16.11 -9.85
N PRO A 245 -0.20 15.81 -10.61
CA PRO A 245 -0.91 14.54 -10.52
C PRO A 245 -0.06 13.32 -10.87
N ASP A 246 -0.04 12.36 -9.95
CA ASP A 246 0.42 11.00 -10.23
C ASP A 246 -0.63 10.19 -10.99
N CYS A 247 -0.12 9.25 -11.79
CA CYS A 247 -0.88 8.28 -12.55
C CYS A 247 -0.95 6.96 -11.77
N TYR A 248 -2.14 6.58 -11.35
CA TYR A 248 -2.40 5.38 -10.53
C TYR A 248 -2.81 4.23 -11.45
N THR A 249 -2.17 3.07 -11.28
CA THR A 249 -2.61 1.80 -11.89
C THR A 249 -3.14 0.87 -10.80
N PHE A 250 -4.46 0.74 -10.76
CA PHE A 250 -5.17 -0.21 -9.91
C PHE A 250 -5.14 -1.60 -10.56
N SER A 251 -4.65 -2.59 -9.82
CA SER A 251 -4.74 -4.01 -10.14
C SER A 251 -5.77 -4.63 -9.22
N ILE A 252 -6.93 -4.93 -9.78
CA ILE A 252 -8.13 -5.35 -9.07
C ILE A 252 -8.30 -6.86 -9.28
N THR A 253 -8.46 -7.57 -8.16
CA THR A 253 -8.71 -9.01 -8.13
C THR A 253 -9.97 -9.26 -7.31
N ILE A 254 -11.04 -9.74 -7.95
CA ILE A 254 -12.25 -10.20 -7.26
C ILE A 254 -12.13 -11.71 -7.07
N THR A 255 -12.21 -12.19 -5.83
CA THR A 255 -12.04 -13.61 -5.49
C THR A 255 -13.30 -14.19 -4.87
N PHE A 256 -13.80 -15.24 -5.51
CA PHE A 256 -14.87 -16.11 -5.03
C PHE A 256 -14.23 -17.34 -4.36
N ASP A 257 -14.04 -17.31 -3.05
CA ASP A 257 -13.35 -18.37 -2.30
C ASP A 257 -14.32 -19.49 -1.87
N ASN A 258 -14.06 -20.71 -2.37
CA ASN A 258 -14.79 -21.93 -2.05
C ASN A 258 -13.86 -23.00 -1.42
N LYS A 259 -12.64 -22.67 -0.96
CA LYS A 259 -11.66 -23.63 -0.40
C LYS A 259 -12.21 -24.48 0.75
N ALA A 260 -13.17 -23.95 1.50
CA ALA A 260 -13.81 -24.66 2.62
C ALA A 260 -14.87 -25.68 2.17
N HIS A 261 -15.32 -25.64 0.90
CA HIS A 261 -16.38 -26.48 0.34
C HIS A 261 -17.67 -26.57 1.20
N SER A 262 -17.96 -25.54 1.98
CA SER A 262 -19.01 -25.53 3.02
C SER A 262 -20.40 -25.09 2.51
N GLY A 263 -20.57 -24.91 1.20
CA GLY A 263 -21.79 -24.32 0.61
C GLY A 263 -21.90 -22.80 0.74
N ARG A 264 -20.93 -22.13 1.39
CA ARG A 264 -20.79 -20.67 1.44
C ARG A 264 -19.56 -20.25 0.64
N VAL A 265 -19.76 -19.56 -0.48
CA VAL A 265 -18.68 -18.96 -1.27
C VAL A 265 -18.49 -17.52 -0.81
N LYS A 266 -17.32 -17.20 -0.23
CA LYS A 266 -17.01 -15.82 0.19
C LYS A 266 -16.56 -14.98 -0.99
N ILE A 267 -16.99 -13.73 -1.08
CA ILE A 267 -16.59 -12.83 -2.17
C ILE A 267 -15.84 -11.65 -1.57
N HIS A 268 -14.63 -11.37 -2.06
CA HIS A 268 -13.82 -10.21 -1.67
C HIS A 268 -13.15 -9.57 -2.89
N LEU A 269 -12.85 -8.27 -2.78
CA LEU A 269 -12.14 -7.49 -3.79
C LEU A 269 -10.85 -6.94 -3.19
N ASP A 270 -9.73 -7.38 -3.73
CA ASP A 270 -8.39 -6.87 -3.44
C ASP A 270 -7.98 -5.82 -4.47
N ASN A 271 -7.37 -4.73 -4.01
CA ASN A 271 -6.85 -3.66 -4.86
C ASN A 271 -5.38 -3.37 -4.56
N LYS A 272 -4.50 -3.66 -5.51
CA LYS A 272 -3.07 -3.32 -5.47
C LYS A 272 -2.79 -2.12 -6.35
N VAL A 273 -2.15 -1.11 -5.78
CA VAL A 273 -1.86 0.16 -6.46
C VAL A 273 -0.40 0.22 -6.86
N ASP A 274 -0.16 0.58 -8.11
CA ASP A 274 1.14 1.00 -8.63
C ASP A 274 1.05 2.49 -8.98
N ILE A 275 2.02 3.29 -8.52
CA ILE A 275 2.01 4.75 -8.62
C ILE A 275 3.22 5.17 -9.46
N GLN A 276 2.96 5.93 -10.52
CA GLN A 276 3.98 6.42 -11.43
C GLN A 276 3.67 7.85 -11.85
N GLU A 277 4.71 8.65 -12.10
CA GLU A 277 4.54 9.98 -12.67
C GLU A 277 3.78 9.90 -14.01
N CYS A 278 2.85 10.84 -14.23
CA CYS A 278 2.17 10.95 -15.50
C CYS A 278 3.12 11.47 -16.59
N LYS A 279 3.03 10.91 -17.81
CA LYS A 279 3.83 11.39 -18.95
C LYS A 279 3.32 12.74 -19.44
N ASN A 280 4.20 13.74 -19.47
CA ASN A 280 3.96 15.11 -19.97
C ASN A 280 2.76 15.83 -19.31
N PRO A 281 2.78 16.08 -17.98
CA PRO A 281 1.72 16.83 -17.32
C PRO A 281 1.77 18.31 -17.72
N ASN A 282 0.62 18.88 -18.07
CA ASN A 282 0.46 20.32 -18.32
C ASN A 282 -0.66 20.87 -17.42
N VAL A 283 -0.32 21.82 -16.55
CA VAL A 283 -1.27 22.55 -15.69
C VAL A 283 -1.16 24.03 -16.02
N SER A 284 -1.99 24.49 -16.97
CA SER A 284 -2.07 25.88 -17.37
C SER A 284 -2.76 26.71 -16.27
N GLY A 285 -2.03 27.67 -15.69
CA GLY A 285 -2.52 28.48 -14.56
C GLY A 285 -1.41 29.00 -13.64
N ARG A 286 -0.22 28.37 -13.63
CA ARG A 286 0.99 29.03 -13.10
C ARG A 286 1.46 30.10 -14.09
N GLY A 287 1.43 31.36 -13.67
CA GLY A 287 2.00 32.45 -14.44
C GLY A 287 3.52 32.40 -14.40
N THR A 288 4.14 32.09 -15.56
CA THR A 288 5.60 32.18 -15.87
C THR A 288 6.54 31.30 -15.02
N SER A 289 7.63 30.74 -15.56
CA SER A 289 8.12 30.66 -16.94
C SER A 289 9.23 29.62 -17.02
N GLU A 290 9.08 28.55 -17.80
CA GLU A 290 10.17 27.62 -18.09
C GLU A 290 9.97 26.96 -19.47
N LEU A 291 10.74 27.47 -20.44
CA LEU A 291 11.19 26.84 -21.68
C LEU A 291 10.28 25.75 -22.31
N GLN A 292 9.36 26.20 -23.18
CA GLN A 292 8.92 25.33 -24.27
C GLN A 292 10.11 25.05 -25.20
N GLY A 293 10.58 23.79 -25.21
CA GLY A 293 11.39 23.26 -26.29
C GLY A 293 10.54 23.12 -27.54
N GLU A 294 10.60 24.14 -28.40
CA GLU A 294 9.81 24.22 -29.63
C GLU A 294 10.43 23.34 -30.73
N GLU A 295 10.08 22.05 -30.78
CA GLU A 295 10.33 21.22 -31.97
C GLU A 295 9.37 21.63 -33.09
N HIS A 296 9.72 22.70 -33.81
CA HIS A 296 9.10 23.09 -35.06
C HIS A 296 9.48 22.11 -36.19
N GLY A 297 8.84 20.94 -36.19
CA GLY A 297 8.91 19.93 -37.25
C GLY A 297 8.35 20.45 -38.58
N THR A 298 9.16 21.24 -39.28
CA THR A 298 8.76 21.92 -40.52
C THR A 298 8.71 20.93 -41.69
N SER A 299 7.56 20.30 -41.91
CA SER A 299 7.31 19.46 -43.09
C SER A 299 6.83 20.30 -44.27
N ILE A 300 7.77 20.80 -45.07
CA ILE A 300 7.46 21.40 -46.38
C ILE A 300 7.06 20.28 -47.33
N SER A 301 5.77 20.21 -47.66
CA SER A 301 5.25 19.34 -48.71
C SER A 301 5.28 20.07 -50.06
N LEU A 302 6.29 19.78 -50.88
CA LEU A 302 6.39 20.20 -52.27
C LEU A 302 5.95 19.07 -53.20
N LEU A 303 4.77 19.21 -53.81
CA LEU A 303 4.28 18.45 -54.96
C LEU A 303 3.16 19.23 -55.66
N PRO A 304 3.07 19.20 -57.01
CA PRO A 304 4.14 19.26 -58.00
C PRO A 304 4.18 20.62 -58.74
#